data_AF-A0A2A5CUM8-F1
#
_entry.id   AF-A0A2A5CUM8-F1
#
_cell.length_a   1.000
_cell.length_b   1.000
_cell.length_c   1.000
_cell.angle_alpha   90.00
_cell.angle_beta   90.00
_cell.angle_gamma   90.00
#
_symmetry.space_group_name_H-M   'P 1'
#
loop_
_entity.id
_entity.type
_entity.pdbx_description
1 polymer ?
#
loop_
_entity_poly.entity_id
_entity_poly.type
_entity_poly.pdbx_seq_one_letter_code
_entity_poly.pdbx_strand_id
1 'polypeptide(L)'
;MSFKEIERLGGVEGISSPEDIFGRNADGGLDPIHVNDIGAYLVALVHYAVLYQTSPEGLPYQLKNETGKNAVAPSKQAAQLMQEITWRVVSENYRTGLVAY
;
A
#
# COMPACT_ATOMS: atom_id res chain seq x y z
N MET A 1 -13.60 4.10 5.56
CA MET A 1 -13.87 4.28 4.12
C MET A 1 -13.55 2.99 3.38
N SER A 2 -14.37 2.58 2.41
CA SER A 2 -14.16 1.42 1.54
C SER A 2 -13.50 1.82 0.22
N PHE A 3 -12.89 0.87 -0.50
CA PHE A 3 -12.27 1.12 -1.80
C PHE A 3 -13.25 1.78 -2.80
N LYS A 4 -14.51 1.33 -2.83
CA LYS A 4 -15.57 1.92 -3.67
C LYS A 4 -15.87 3.38 -3.34
N GLU A 5 -15.64 3.81 -2.10
CA GLU A 5 -15.82 5.20 -1.71
C GLU A 5 -14.66 6.08 -2.18
N ILE A 6 -13.43 5.54 -2.24
CA ILE A 6 -12.26 6.24 -2.78
C ILE A 6 -12.39 6.40 -4.30
N GLU A 7 -12.81 5.35 -5.02
CA GLU A 7 -13.10 5.45 -6.47
C GLU A 7 -14.17 6.52 -6.76
N ARG A 8 -15.23 6.57 -5.95
CA ARG A 8 -16.29 7.57 -6.09
C ARG A 8 -15.81 9.02 -5.84
N LEU A 9 -14.72 9.20 -5.10
CA LEU A 9 -14.09 10.50 -4.87
C LEU A 9 -13.05 10.86 -5.95
N GLY A 10 -12.88 10.02 -6.97
CA GLY A 10 -11.88 10.23 -8.04
C GLY A 10 -10.50 9.70 -7.69
N GLY A 11 -10.39 8.82 -6.68
CA GLY A 11 -9.14 8.29 -6.18
C GLY A 11 -8.49 9.19 -5.12
N VAL A 12 -7.19 8.99 -4.92
CA VAL A 12 -6.33 9.87 -4.12
C VAL A 12 -5.18 10.35 -5.00
N GLU A 13 -4.49 11.41 -4.59
CA GLU A 13 -3.37 11.94 -5.36
C GLU A 13 -2.35 10.83 -5.67
N GLY A 14 -2.09 10.61 -6.96
CA GLY A 14 -1.18 9.58 -7.48
C GLY A 14 -1.77 8.17 -7.61
N ILE A 15 -3.02 7.93 -7.19
CA ILE A 15 -3.70 6.63 -7.29
C ILE A 15 -5.19 6.87 -7.59
N SER A 16 -5.52 6.86 -8.88
CA SER A 16 -6.87 7.05 -9.40
C SER A 16 -7.61 5.73 -9.64
N SER A 17 -6.86 4.64 -9.79
CA SER A 17 -7.34 3.30 -10.13
C SER A 17 -6.45 2.21 -9.51
N PRO A 18 -6.93 0.96 -9.36
CA PRO A 18 -6.09 -0.17 -8.95
C PRO A 18 -4.83 -0.33 -9.81
N GLU A 19 -4.92 -0.04 -11.11
CA GLU A 19 -3.82 -0.20 -12.07
C GLU A 19 -2.63 0.71 -11.75
N ASP A 20 -2.83 1.80 -10.99
CA ASP A 20 -1.77 2.75 -10.64
C ASP A 20 -0.76 2.18 -9.63
N ILE A 21 -1.07 1.05 -8.97
CA ILE A 21 -0.12 0.35 -8.08
C ILE A 21 0.60 -0.83 -8.76
N PHE A 22 0.35 -1.03 -10.06
CA PHE A 22 1.00 -2.07 -10.88
C PHE A 22 2.10 -1.50 -11.76
N GLY A 23 3.01 -2.38 -12.18
CA GLY A 23 4.09 -2.06 -13.09
C GLY A 23 3.61 -1.73 -14.49
N ARG A 24 4.53 -1.21 -15.30
CA ARG A 24 4.36 -1.04 -16.74
C ARG A 24 5.46 -1.84 -17.45
N ASN A 25 5.08 -2.55 -18.51
CA ASN A 25 5.99 -3.24 -19.40
C ASN A 25 6.83 -2.22 -20.19
N ALA A 26 7.88 -2.69 -20.85
CA ALA A 26 8.77 -1.85 -21.67
C ALA A 26 8.04 -1.13 -22.82
N ASP A 27 6.93 -1.69 -23.30
CA ASP A 27 6.05 -1.10 -24.33
C ASP A 27 5.01 -0.11 -23.75
N GLY A 28 5.03 0.13 -22.43
CA GLY A 28 4.06 0.97 -21.72
C GLY A 28 2.75 0.27 -21.35
N GLY A 29 2.56 -0.99 -21.75
CA GLY A 29 1.42 -1.80 -21.34
C GLY A 29 1.38 -2.02 -19.82
N LEU A 30 0.18 -2.21 -19.26
CA LEU A 30 0.04 -2.61 -17.86
C LEU A 30 0.69 -3.99 -17.63
N ASP A 31 1.47 -4.13 -16.56
CA ASP A 31 1.87 -5.44 -16.05
C ASP A 31 0.83 -5.87 -14.99
N PRO A 32 -0.06 -6.83 -15.29
CA PRO A 32 -1.16 -7.17 -14.39
C PRO A 32 -0.75 -8.08 -13.23
N ILE A 33 0.50 -8.55 -13.17
CA ILE A 33 0.95 -9.53 -12.15
C ILE A 33 2.08 -8.99 -11.27
N HIS A 34 2.82 -7.97 -11.70
CA HIS A 34 3.85 -7.33 -10.89
C HIS A 34 3.42 -5.95 -10.39
N VAL A 35 3.55 -5.74 -9.08
CA VAL A 35 3.33 -4.43 -8.47
C VAL A 35 4.51 -3.49 -8.71
N ASN A 36 4.25 -2.18 -8.75
CA ASN A 36 5.29 -1.15 -8.74
C ASN A 36 5.72 -0.80 -7.31
N ASP A 37 6.59 0.20 -7.12
CA ASP A 37 7.07 0.64 -5.81
C ASP A 37 5.93 1.01 -4.83
N ILE A 38 4.84 1.60 -5.32
CA ILE A 38 3.67 1.97 -4.50
C ILE A 38 2.91 0.70 -4.06
N GLY A 39 2.72 -0.26 -4.96
CA GLY A 39 2.12 -1.55 -4.59
C GLY A 39 3.04 -2.36 -3.66
N ALA A 40 4.35 -2.32 -3.88
CA ALA A 40 5.35 -2.93 -3.01
C ALA A 40 5.33 -2.30 -1.60
N TYR A 41 5.10 -0.98 -1.50
CA TYR A 41 4.90 -0.30 -0.22
C TYR A 41 3.69 -0.88 0.54
N LEU A 42 2.55 -1.07 -0.12
CA LEU A 42 1.37 -1.71 0.50
C LEU A 42 1.69 -3.13 1.00
N VAL A 43 2.40 -3.92 0.19
CA VAL A 43 2.85 -5.26 0.59
C VAL A 43 3.78 -5.19 1.82
N ALA A 44 4.70 -4.21 1.85
CA ALA A 44 5.61 -4.01 2.98
C ALA A 44 4.88 -3.62 4.26
N LEU A 45 3.83 -2.79 4.19
CA LEU A 45 2.99 -2.45 5.34
C LEU A 45 2.32 -3.69 5.94
N VAL A 46 1.77 -4.57 5.10
CA VAL A 46 1.15 -5.83 5.55
C VAL A 46 2.19 -6.72 6.23
N HIS A 47 3.35 -6.90 5.61
CA HIS A 47 4.44 -7.68 6.21
C HIS A 47 4.89 -7.10 7.54
N TYR A 48 5.10 -5.78 7.61
CA TYR A 48 5.48 -5.10 8.85
C TYR A 48 4.44 -5.34 9.94
N ALA A 49 3.18 -5.05 9.66
CA ALA A 49 2.12 -5.12 10.65
C ALA A 49 1.89 -6.55 11.17
N VAL A 50 1.99 -7.56 10.30
CA VAL A 50 1.85 -8.97 10.69
C VAL A 50 3.10 -9.51 11.38
N LEU A 51 4.30 -9.25 10.87
CA LEU A 51 5.52 -9.81 11.45
C LEU A 51 5.87 -9.16 12.80
N TYR A 52 5.62 -7.85 12.94
CA TYR A 52 5.93 -7.11 14.16
C TYR A 52 4.69 -6.85 15.03
N GLN A 53 3.50 -7.29 14.61
CA GLN A 53 2.26 -7.15 15.37
C GLN A 53 2.03 -5.70 15.85
N THR A 54 2.37 -4.73 14.98
CA THR A 54 2.44 -3.30 15.32
C THR A 54 1.78 -2.47 14.23
N SER A 55 1.02 -1.43 14.61
CA SER A 55 0.41 -0.53 13.63
C SER A 55 1.49 0.19 12.82
N PRO A 56 1.39 0.21 11.47
CA PRO A 56 2.30 0.96 10.63
C PRO A 56 1.93 2.44 10.47
N GLU A 57 0.87 2.91 11.14
CA GLU A 57 0.44 4.31 11.10
C GLU A 57 1.55 5.26 11.59
N GLY A 58 1.83 6.29 10.79
CA GLY A 58 2.88 7.27 11.06
C GLY A 58 4.29 6.84 10.63
N LEU A 59 4.46 5.63 10.07
CA LEU A 59 5.76 5.20 9.54
C LEU A 59 6.16 5.97 8.27
N PRO A 60 7.47 6.04 7.95
CA PRO A 60 7.94 6.62 6.71
C PRO A 60 7.33 5.96 5.46
N TYR A 61 7.05 6.76 4.44
CA TYR A 61 6.53 6.29 3.14
C TYR A 61 7.49 6.57 1.96
N GLN A 62 8.52 7.38 2.18
CA GLN A 62 9.64 7.49 1.25
C GLN A 62 10.70 6.45 1.63
N LEU A 63 10.70 5.33 0.93
CA LEU A 63 11.62 4.22 1.17
C LEU A 63 12.74 4.16 0.14
N LYS A 64 13.68 3.24 0.39
CA LYS A 64 14.67 2.81 -0.60
C LYS A 64 14.18 1.54 -1.27
N ASN A 65 14.39 1.42 -2.57
CA ASN A 65 14.13 0.21 -3.33
C ASN A 65 15.28 -0.81 -3.16
N GLU A 66 15.17 -1.96 -3.80
CA GLU A 66 16.13 -3.07 -3.77
C GLU A 66 17.53 -2.70 -4.24
N THR A 67 17.66 -1.62 -5.03
CA THR A 67 18.94 -1.09 -5.51
C THR A 67 19.52 0.01 -4.61
N GLY A 68 18.83 0.37 -3.52
CA GLY A 68 19.23 1.45 -2.60
C GLY A 68 18.87 2.86 -3.09
N LYS A 69 18.17 2.99 -4.23
CA LYS A 69 17.65 4.28 -4.73
C LYS A 69 16.34 4.64 -4.02
N ASN A 70 15.93 5.90 -4.09
CA ASN A 70 14.59 6.28 -3.63
C ASN A 70 13.55 5.55 -4.46
N ALA A 71 12.65 4.82 -3.79
CA ALA A 71 11.47 4.24 -4.41
C ALA A 71 10.48 5.36 -4.79
N VAL A 72 9.66 5.12 -5.81
CA VAL A 72 8.49 5.96 -6.08
C VAL A 72 7.53 5.83 -4.90
N ALA A 73 7.35 6.92 -4.17
CA ALA A 73 6.52 6.94 -2.98
C ALA A 73 5.06 7.31 -3.31
N PRO A 74 4.07 6.77 -2.58
CA PRO A 74 2.72 7.32 -2.63
C PRO A 74 2.69 8.78 -2.17
N SER A 75 1.65 9.53 -2.54
CA SER A 75 1.38 10.84 -1.93
C SER A 75 1.21 10.69 -0.42
N LYS A 76 1.40 11.78 0.34
CA LYS A 76 1.22 11.75 1.81
C LYS A 76 -0.17 11.23 2.21
N GLN A 77 -1.21 11.65 1.50
CA GLN A 77 -2.57 11.21 1.75
C GLN A 77 -2.77 9.73 1.43
N ALA A 78 -2.24 9.27 0.29
CA ALA A 78 -2.30 7.85 -0.09
C ALA A 78 -1.54 6.97 0.91
N ALA A 79 -0.36 7.40 1.35
CA ALA A 79 0.45 6.70 2.35
C ALA A 79 -0.31 6.51 3.67
N GLN A 80 -0.93 7.59 4.18
CA GLN A 80 -1.71 7.55 5.40
C GLN A 80 -2.88 6.56 5.28
N LEU A 81 -3.65 6.62 4.19
CA LEU A 81 -4.77 5.71 3.97
C LEU A 81 -4.31 4.26 3.84
N MET A 82 -3.18 4.00 3.16
CA MET A 82 -2.62 2.64 3.06
C MET A 82 -2.24 2.09 4.44
N GLN A 83 -1.65 2.90 5.31
CA GLN A 83 -1.28 2.51 6.67
C GLN A 83 -2.53 2.19 7.52
N GLU A 84 -3.51 3.10 7.54
CA GLU A 84 -4.78 2.94 8.27
C GLU A 84 -5.56 1.70 7.80
N ILE A 85 -5.69 1.52 6.48
CA ILE A 85 -6.41 0.38 5.90
C ILE A 85 -5.68 -0.92 6.20
N THR A 86 -4.35 -0.93 6.09
CA THR A 86 -3.55 -2.11 6.43
C THR A 86 -3.80 -2.50 7.87
N TRP A 87 -3.68 -1.57 8.83
CA TRP A 87 -3.87 -1.85 10.25
C TRP A 87 -5.26 -2.40 10.54
N ARG A 88 -6.31 -1.75 10.02
CA ARG A 88 -7.69 -2.21 10.17
C ARG A 88 -7.88 -3.64 9.65
N VAL A 89 -7.43 -3.93 8.42
CA VAL A 89 -7.64 -5.24 7.79
C VAL A 89 -6.86 -6.34 8.52
N VAL A 90 -5.60 -6.08 8.90
CA VAL A 90 -4.78 -7.12 9.55
C VAL A 90 -5.21 -7.39 10.99
N SER A 91 -5.66 -6.38 11.73
CA SER A 91 -6.13 -6.52 13.12
C SER A 91 -7.49 -7.21 13.23
N GLU A 92 -8.36 -7.08 12.21
CA GLU A 92 -9.69 -7.71 12.18
C GLU A 92 -9.65 -9.17 11.64
N ASN A 93 -8.54 -9.61 11.03
CA ASN A 93 -8.43 -10.93 10.44
C ASN A 93 -7.75 -11.93 11.40
N TYR A 94 -8.52 -12.85 11.99
CA TYR A 94 -8.02 -13.84 12.94
C TYR A 94 -6.84 -14.71 12.44
N ARG A 95 -6.61 -14.78 11.11
CA ARG A 95 -5.51 -15.57 10.52
C ARG A 95 -4.15 -14.85 10.56
N THR A 96 -4.10 -13.59 10.97
CA THR A 96 -2.86 -12.79 11.04
C THR A 96 -2.08 -12.98 12.35
N GLY A 97 -2.65 -13.71 13.31
CA GLY A 97 -2.06 -13.89 14.64
C GLY A 97 -2.23 -12.67 15.57
N LEU A 98 -2.79 -11.55 15.09
CA LEU A 98 -3.19 -10.45 15.95
C LEU A 98 -4.41 -10.85 16.78
N VAL A 99 -4.39 -10.49 18.06
CA VAL A 99 -5.58 -10.55 18.91
C VAL A 99 -6.46 -9.36 18.56
N ALA A 100 -7.70 -9.59 18.15
CA ALA A 100 -8.66 -8.53 17.97
C ALA A 100 -8.92 -7.86 19.33
N TYR A 101 -8.71 -6.54 19.41
CA TYR A 101 -9.00 -5.72 20.59
C TYR A 101 -10.46 -5.24 20.59
#